data_AF-A0A0D2XTW3-F1
#
_entry.id   AF-A0A0D2XTW3-F1
#
_cell.length_a   1.000
_cell.length_b   1.000
_cell.length_c   1.000
_cell.angle_alpha   90.00
_cell.angle_beta   90.00
_cell.angle_gamma   90.00
#
_symmetry.space_group_name_H-M   'P 1'
#
loop_
_entity.id
_entity.type
_entity.pdbx_description
1 polymer ?
#
loop_
_entity_poly.entity_id
_entity_poly.type
_entity_poly.pdbx_seq_one_letter_code
_entity_poly.pdbx_strand_id
1 'polypeptide(L)'
;MSTRGTIAVEEAIITPSTKWLLEETFAILNPGGSSNKALEAHAAKLLDIHDKRLATMDAEGVEYMLLSLTAPGCQGITDPKLAEKTAKEANDWLACQVAKRPERFGGLAALSMHDPEEAAQELERAVKQLGFFGGLVNDYQSIEGGSGREYFDTAKYDPFWKKVEELDVPIYLHPRYVSIKDLQPGSLYGDRPHLQGAAVQFHLDLSYHIYALCSSESEANILTDTPYEDIEEAQAWWRTVDLDGEAKEQVGRTNAIKLFKLPLEY
;
A
#
# COMPACT_ATOMS: atom_id res chain seq x y z
N MET A 1 33.17 4.78 7.34
CA MET A 1 31.99 3.99 7.73
C MET A 1 31.16 3.79 6.47
N SER A 2 30.58 2.62 6.25
CA SER A 2 29.59 2.47 5.17
C SER A 2 28.37 3.31 5.56
N THR A 3 27.92 4.21 4.69
CA THR A 3 26.67 4.95 4.92
C THR A 3 25.52 3.96 4.87
N ARG A 4 24.79 3.83 5.99
CA ARG A 4 23.53 3.08 6.07
C ARG A 4 22.51 3.75 5.14
N GLY A 5 21.73 2.97 4.41
CA GLY A 5 20.78 3.45 3.41
C GLY A 5 19.39 3.80 3.97
N THR A 6 18.49 4.22 3.08
CA THR A 6 17.10 4.53 3.41
C THR A 6 16.22 3.28 3.42
N ILE A 7 15.04 3.40 4.03
CA ILE A 7 14.01 2.36 4.07
C ILE A 7 12.76 2.93 3.40
N ALA A 8 12.27 2.25 2.36
CA ALA A 8 11.03 2.62 1.68
C ALA A 8 9.90 1.67 2.09
N VAL A 9 8.69 2.20 2.29
CA VAL A 9 7.62 1.50 3.03
C VAL A 9 6.25 1.44 2.34
N GLU A 10 6.13 2.05 1.15
CA GLU A 10 4.90 2.10 0.34
C GLU A 10 5.19 1.56 -1.08
N GLU A 11 5.88 0.41 -1.15
CA GLU A 11 6.50 -0.06 -2.39
C GLU A 11 5.61 -1.07 -3.11
N ALA A 12 4.76 -0.58 -4.01
CA ALA A 12 3.68 -1.35 -4.60
C ALA A 12 4.15 -2.50 -5.52
N ILE A 13 3.40 -3.61 -5.46
CA ILE A 13 3.54 -4.78 -6.33
C ILE A 13 2.19 -5.21 -6.92
N ILE A 14 2.26 -6.05 -7.96
CA ILE A 14 1.18 -7.00 -8.28
C ILE A 14 1.74 -8.41 -8.27
N THR A 15 0.85 -9.39 -8.26
CA THR A 15 1.18 -10.80 -8.46
C THR A 15 0.68 -11.25 -9.84
N PRO A 16 1.14 -12.41 -10.35
CA PRO A 16 0.59 -12.99 -11.57
C PRO A 16 -0.94 -13.25 -11.51
N SER A 17 -1.51 -13.47 -10.32
CA SER A 17 -2.95 -13.68 -10.14
C SER A 17 -3.75 -12.39 -9.92
N THR A 18 -3.11 -11.26 -9.59
CA THR A 18 -3.79 -9.96 -9.39
C THR A 18 -3.67 -8.97 -10.53
N LYS A 19 -2.90 -9.29 -11.60
CA LYS A 19 -2.71 -8.38 -12.75
C LYS A 19 -4.01 -7.80 -13.34
N TRP A 20 -5.11 -8.56 -13.35
CA TRP A 20 -6.41 -8.12 -13.85
C TRP A 20 -7.00 -6.93 -13.07
N LEU A 21 -6.63 -6.74 -11.79
CA LEU A 21 -7.06 -5.57 -10.99
C LEU A 21 -6.49 -4.25 -11.52
N LEU A 22 -5.41 -4.27 -12.30
CA LEU A 22 -4.86 -3.06 -12.91
C LEU A 22 -5.69 -2.54 -14.09
N GLU A 23 -6.55 -3.36 -14.71
CA GLU A 23 -7.27 -2.95 -15.92
C GLU A 23 -8.22 -1.77 -15.65
N GLU A 24 -8.86 -1.74 -14.47
CA GLU A 24 -9.72 -0.63 -14.06
C GLU A 24 -8.90 0.61 -13.67
N THR A 25 -7.90 0.47 -12.79
CA THR A 25 -7.03 1.56 -12.34
C THR A 25 -6.29 2.23 -13.49
N PHE A 26 -5.78 1.45 -14.45
CA PHE A 26 -5.00 1.97 -15.58
C PHE A 26 -5.87 2.76 -16.57
N ALA A 27 -7.14 2.40 -16.72
CA ALA A 27 -8.10 3.18 -17.51
C ALA A 27 -8.38 4.55 -16.88
N ILE A 28 -8.34 4.65 -15.54
CA ILE A 28 -8.48 5.90 -14.79
C ILE A 28 -7.19 6.75 -14.89
N LEU A 29 -6.02 6.12 -14.71
CA LEU A 29 -4.71 6.79 -14.79
C LEU A 29 -4.39 7.38 -16.17
N ASN A 30 -4.94 6.80 -17.25
CA ASN A 30 -4.62 7.19 -18.62
C ASN A 30 -5.90 7.42 -19.46
N PRO A 31 -6.68 8.49 -19.16
CA PRO A 31 -7.97 8.74 -19.80
C PRO A 31 -7.81 8.97 -21.31
N GLY A 32 -8.32 8.03 -22.10
CA GLY A 32 -8.19 8.00 -23.56
C GLY A 32 -6.94 7.27 -24.10
N GLY A 33 -6.01 6.86 -23.24
CA GLY A 33 -4.77 6.17 -23.59
C GLY A 33 -4.88 4.64 -23.61
N SER A 34 -5.78 4.08 -24.43
CA SER A 34 -6.09 2.64 -24.48
C SER A 34 -5.05 1.75 -25.19
N SER A 35 -3.75 2.06 -25.06
CA SER A 35 -2.69 1.18 -25.57
C SER A 35 -2.39 0.07 -24.56
N ASN A 36 -2.77 -1.17 -24.89
CA ASN A 36 -2.46 -2.38 -24.10
C ASN A 36 -0.96 -2.46 -23.74
N LYS A 37 -0.09 -1.98 -24.64
CA LYS A 37 1.36 -1.88 -24.45
C LYS A 37 1.79 -1.04 -23.22
N ALA A 38 1.04 0.00 -22.86
CA ALA A 38 1.36 0.85 -21.72
C ALA A 38 0.95 0.20 -20.39
N LEU A 39 -0.22 -0.47 -20.37
CA LEU A 39 -0.66 -1.32 -19.25
C LEU A 39 0.35 -2.45 -18.99
N GLU A 40 0.76 -3.18 -20.05
CA GLU A 40 1.79 -4.22 -19.96
C GLU A 40 3.13 -3.69 -19.41
N ALA A 41 3.56 -2.50 -19.84
CA ALA A 41 4.79 -1.88 -19.35
C ALA A 41 4.70 -1.47 -17.87
N HIS A 42 3.55 -0.98 -17.41
CA HIS A 42 3.31 -0.64 -16.00
C HIS A 42 3.20 -1.91 -15.13
N ALA A 43 2.44 -2.91 -15.58
CA ALA A 43 2.35 -4.22 -14.92
C ALA A 43 3.73 -4.91 -14.80
N ALA A 44 4.60 -4.77 -15.81
CA ALA A 44 5.98 -5.28 -15.74
C ALA A 44 6.83 -4.59 -14.66
N LYS A 45 6.64 -3.30 -14.38
CA LYS A 45 7.30 -2.61 -13.25
C LYS A 45 6.79 -3.13 -11.90
N LEU A 46 5.48 -3.36 -11.78
CA LEU A 46 4.84 -3.85 -10.56
C LEU A 46 5.13 -5.33 -10.27
N LEU A 47 5.45 -6.14 -11.30
CA LEU A 47 5.91 -7.53 -11.14
C LEU A 47 7.41 -7.65 -10.85
N ASP A 48 8.23 -6.68 -11.27
CA ASP A 48 9.67 -6.70 -11.03
C ASP A 48 10.02 -6.24 -9.61
N ILE A 49 10.48 -7.19 -8.80
CA ILE A 49 11.03 -6.96 -7.46
C ILE A 49 12.56 -7.16 -7.46
N HIS A 50 13.09 -7.95 -8.39
CA HIS A 50 14.40 -8.59 -8.22
C HIS A 50 15.45 -8.21 -9.23
N ASP A 51 15.08 -7.53 -10.32
CA ASP A 51 15.99 -7.12 -11.39
C ASP A 51 16.19 -5.60 -11.36
N LYS A 52 15.33 -4.81 -12.03
CA LYS A 52 15.52 -3.36 -12.13
C LYS A 52 15.20 -2.65 -10.83
N ARG A 53 14.12 -3.06 -10.12
CA ARG A 53 13.78 -2.48 -8.81
C ARG A 53 14.96 -2.56 -7.84
N LEU A 54 15.58 -3.74 -7.72
CA LEU A 54 16.76 -3.93 -6.88
C LEU A 54 17.99 -3.15 -7.39
N ALA A 55 18.21 -3.09 -8.71
CA ALA A 55 19.31 -2.30 -9.26
C ALA A 55 19.14 -0.78 -8.97
N THR A 56 17.90 -0.27 -8.99
CA THR A 56 17.60 1.11 -8.60
C THR A 56 17.75 1.32 -7.09
N MET A 57 17.34 0.36 -6.25
CA MET A 57 17.63 0.40 -4.81
C MET A 57 19.13 0.53 -4.52
N ASP A 58 19.95 -0.28 -5.19
CA ASP A 58 21.40 -0.27 -5.03
C ASP A 58 22.05 1.03 -5.54
N ALA A 59 21.51 1.63 -6.61
CA ALA A 59 21.99 2.88 -7.16
C ALA A 59 21.64 4.10 -6.29
N GLU A 60 20.39 4.18 -5.81
CA GLU A 60 19.88 5.33 -5.04
C GLU A 60 20.09 5.23 -3.53
N GLY A 61 20.62 4.09 -3.03
CA GLY A 61 20.93 3.90 -1.62
C GLY A 61 19.75 3.45 -0.75
N VAL A 62 18.74 2.79 -1.34
CA VAL A 62 17.65 2.15 -0.61
C VAL A 62 18.12 0.80 -0.07
N GLU A 63 18.29 0.72 1.25
CA GLU A 63 18.74 -0.48 1.95
C GLU A 63 17.65 -1.55 1.99
N TYR A 64 16.39 -1.14 2.25
CA TYR A 64 15.28 -2.05 2.49
C TYR A 64 13.96 -1.52 1.93
N MET A 65 13.09 -2.41 1.42
CA MET A 65 11.75 -2.10 0.92
C MET A 65 10.67 -2.96 1.58
N LEU A 66 9.61 -2.35 2.13
CA LEU A 66 8.38 -3.06 2.49
C LEU A 66 7.42 -3.05 1.30
N LEU A 67 7.16 -4.24 0.75
CA LEU A 67 6.32 -4.42 -0.43
C LEU A 67 4.86 -4.66 -0.05
N SER A 68 3.94 -4.16 -0.87
CA SER A 68 2.50 -4.23 -0.63
C SER A 68 1.68 -4.42 -1.92
N LEU A 69 0.49 -5.02 -1.83
CA LEU A 69 -0.39 -5.18 -3.00
C LEU A 69 -0.99 -3.83 -3.41
N THR A 70 -0.74 -3.42 -4.65
CA THR A 70 -1.15 -2.10 -5.18
C THR A 70 -2.66 -1.85 -5.18
N ALA A 71 -3.05 -0.58 -5.15
CA ALA A 71 -4.43 -0.12 -5.15
C ALA A 71 -5.21 -0.47 -6.44
N PRO A 72 -6.52 -0.80 -6.33
CA PRO A 72 -7.32 -0.93 -5.11
C PRO A 72 -7.16 -2.29 -4.41
N GLY A 73 -6.31 -3.19 -4.90
CA GLY A 73 -6.08 -4.50 -4.28
C GLY A 73 -7.36 -5.27 -3.96
N CYS A 74 -7.42 -5.86 -2.76
CA CYS A 74 -8.60 -6.59 -2.29
C CYS A 74 -9.80 -5.66 -2.00
N GLN A 75 -9.54 -4.39 -1.67
CA GLN A 75 -10.55 -3.36 -1.46
C GLN A 75 -11.37 -3.04 -2.73
N GLY A 76 -10.84 -3.37 -3.92
CA GLY A 76 -11.58 -3.28 -5.18
C GLY A 76 -12.55 -4.45 -5.43
N ILE A 77 -12.37 -5.58 -4.77
CA ILE A 77 -13.12 -6.81 -5.04
C ILE A 77 -14.41 -6.85 -4.22
N THR A 78 -15.56 -6.85 -4.90
CA THR A 78 -16.88 -6.79 -4.24
C THR A 78 -17.44 -8.13 -3.79
N ASP A 79 -16.90 -9.25 -4.27
CA ASP A 79 -17.25 -10.59 -3.79
C ASP A 79 -16.32 -10.96 -2.60
N PRO A 80 -16.86 -11.23 -1.39
CA PRO A 80 -16.03 -11.45 -0.20
C PRO A 80 -15.07 -12.63 -0.34
N LYS A 81 -15.50 -13.73 -0.99
CA LYS A 81 -14.71 -14.95 -1.12
C LYS A 81 -13.59 -14.81 -2.14
N LEU A 82 -13.85 -14.08 -3.23
CA LEU A 82 -12.80 -13.72 -4.17
C LEU A 82 -11.79 -12.77 -3.50
N ALA A 83 -12.24 -11.80 -2.72
CA ALA A 83 -11.35 -10.88 -2.00
C ALA A 83 -10.47 -11.63 -0.98
N GLU A 84 -11.07 -12.49 -0.14
CA GLU A 84 -10.37 -13.33 0.84
C GLU A 84 -9.33 -14.25 0.18
N LYS A 85 -9.74 -14.94 -0.91
CA LYS A 85 -8.85 -15.79 -1.69
C LYS A 85 -7.70 -14.98 -2.32
N THR A 86 -7.99 -13.82 -2.89
CA THR A 86 -6.98 -12.96 -3.52
C THR A 86 -5.97 -12.43 -2.50
N ALA A 87 -6.42 -12.04 -1.30
CA ALA A 87 -5.53 -11.65 -0.20
C ALA A 87 -4.54 -12.78 0.14
N LYS A 88 -5.05 -13.99 0.38
CA LYS A 88 -4.25 -15.17 0.71
C LYS A 88 -3.23 -15.53 -0.38
N GLU A 89 -3.68 -15.62 -1.63
CA GLU A 89 -2.80 -15.91 -2.78
C GLU A 89 -1.74 -14.81 -3.00
N ALA A 90 -2.08 -13.53 -2.75
CA ALA A 90 -1.12 -12.43 -2.86
C ALA A 90 -0.07 -12.46 -1.75
N ASN A 91 -0.49 -12.69 -0.50
CA ASN A 91 0.39 -12.80 0.67
C ASN A 91 1.36 -13.98 0.52
N ASP A 92 0.87 -15.15 0.10
CA ASP A 92 1.70 -16.34 -0.10
C ASP A 92 2.74 -16.13 -1.23
N TRP A 93 2.33 -15.49 -2.33
CA TRP A 93 3.24 -15.16 -3.44
C TRP A 93 4.32 -14.16 -3.01
N LEU A 94 3.94 -13.10 -2.28
CA LEU A 94 4.85 -12.08 -1.79
C LEU A 94 5.85 -12.66 -0.78
N ALA A 95 5.40 -13.52 0.15
CA ALA A 95 6.28 -14.22 1.07
C ALA A 95 7.34 -15.04 0.33
N CYS A 96 6.97 -15.69 -0.77
CA CYS A 96 7.90 -16.40 -1.67
C CYS A 96 8.86 -15.49 -2.45
N GLN A 97 8.55 -14.20 -2.66
CA GLN A 97 9.51 -13.24 -3.24
C GLN A 97 10.45 -12.70 -2.16
N VAL A 98 9.90 -12.28 -1.01
CA VAL A 98 10.64 -11.81 0.17
C VAL A 98 11.69 -12.84 0.61
N ALA A 99 11.32 -14.12 0.70
CA ALA A 99 12.22 -15.21 1.11
C ALA A 99 13.45 -15.41 0.20
N LYS A 100 13.50 -14.82 -1.00
CA LYS A 100 14.68 -14.89 -1.88
C LYS A 100 15.78 -13.90 -1.49
N ARG A 101 15.40 -12.77 -0.86
CA ARG A 101 16.28 -11.67 -0.42
C ARG A 101 15.70 -10.98 0.83
N PRO A 102 15.50 -11.71 1.95
CA PRO A 102 14.85 -11.18 3.15
C PRO A 102 15.66 -10.05 3.83
N GLU A 103 16.94 -9.90 3.47
CA GLU A 103 17.81 -8.81 3.86
C GLU A 103 17.58 -7.50 3.10
N ARG A 104 16.76 -7.51 2.02
CA ARG A 104 16.42 -6.34 1.20
C ARG A 104 14.92 -6.04 1.13
N PHE A 105 14.07 -7.04 1.36
CA PHE A 105 12.62 -6.92 1.21
C PHE A 105 11.87 -7.48 2.42
N GLY A 106 10.81 -6.78 2.81
CA GLY A 106 9.76 -7.25 3.71
C GLY A 106 8.39 -7.17 3.04
N GLY A 107 7.35 -7.64 3.72
CA GLY A 107 5.97 -7.60 3.22
C GLY A 107 5.00 -6.94 4.20
N LEU A 108 4.00 -6.25 3.66
CA LEU A 108 2.78 -5.84 4.34
C LEU A 108 1.60 -6.65 3.79
N ALA A 109 0.75 -7.18 4.68
CA ALA A 109 -0.35 -8.05 4.32
C ALA A 109 -1.42 -7.32 3.50
N ALA A 110 -1.77 -7.89 2.35
CA ALA A 110 -3.04 -7.59 1.70
C ALA A 110 -4.16 -8.25 2.51
N LEU A 111 -5.24 -7.52 2.76
CA LEU A 111 -6.39 -7.98 3.55
C LEU A 111 -7.69 -7.77 2.79
N SER A 112 -8.57 -8.78 2.82
CA SER A 112 -10.00 -8.60 2.52
C SER A 112 -10.64 -7.97 3.75
N MET A 113 -11.29 -6.82 3.59
CA MET A 113 -11.88 -6.09 4.72
C MET A 113 -13.42 -6.22 4.77
N HIS A 114 -14.00 -7.19 4.05
CA HIS A 114 -15.45 -7.48 4.09
C HIS A 114 -15.90 -7.94 5.48
N ASP A 115 -15.11 -8.82 6.11
CA ASP A 115 -15.32 -9.34 7.45
C ASP A 115 -14.08 -9.04 8.34
N PRO A 116 -14.26 -8.41 9.51
CA PRO A 116 -13.16 -7.99 10.38
C PRO A 116 -12.46 -9.17 11.09
N GLU A 117 -13.15 -10.27 11.35
CA GLU A 117 -12.56 -11.46 11.98
C GLU A 117 -11.74 -12.27 10.96
N GLU A 118 -12.21 -12.37 9.70
CA GLU A 118 -11.41 -12.95 8.61
C GLU A 118 -10.15 -12.10 8.31
N ALA A 119 -10.28 -10.77 8.31
CA ALA A 119 -9.16 -9.84 8.18
C ALA A 119 -8.14 -10.00 9.33
N ALA A 120 -8.62 -10.13 10.58
CA ALA A 120 -7.80 -10.34 11.76
C ALA A 120 -7.01 -11.66 11.69
N GLN A 121 -7.67 -12.75 11.26
CA GLN A 121 -7.05 -14.06 11.09
C GLN A 121 -5.99 -14.07 9.99
N GLU A 122 -6.23 -13.39 8.86
CA GLU A 122 -5.25 -13.31 7.77
C GLU A 122 -4.05 -12.41 8.15
N LEU A 123 -4.27 -11.32 8.88
CA LEU A 123 -3.18 -10.52 9.45
C LEU A 123 -2.33 -11.34 10.44
N GLU A 124 -2.96 -12.08 11.35
CA GLU A 124 -2.25 -12.97 12.28
C GLU A 124 -1.45 -14.05 11.54
N ARG A 125 -2.01 -14.64 10.49
CA ARG A 125 -1.30 -15.59 9.61
C ARG A 125 -0.09 -14.93 8.94
N ALA A 126 -0.27 -13.77 8.33
CA ALA A 126 0.79 -13.05 7.64
C ALA A 126 1.94 -12.67 8.58
N VAL A 127 1.63 -12.12 9.76
CA VAL A 127 2.65 -11.72 10.75
C VAL A 127 3.32 -12.95 11.37
N LYS A 128 2.57 -13.93 11.87
CA LYS A 128 3.15 -15.06 12.64
C LYS A 128 3.73 -16.17 11.78
N GLN A 129 3.28 -16.34 10.52
CA GLN A 129 3.68 -17.47 9.67
C GLN A 129 4.46 -17.03 8.42
N LEU A 130 4.16 -15.86 7.85
CA LEU A 130 4.86 -15.33 6.66
C LEU A 130 5.96 -14.31 7.01
N GLY A 131 6.01 -13.84 8.26
CA GLY A 131 7.00 -12.85 8.72
C GLY A 131 6.75 -11.44 8.22
N PHE A 132 5.49 -11.08 7.94
CA PHE A 132 5.12 -9.73 7.50
C PHE A 132 5.13 -8.74 8.67
N PHE A 133 5.40 -7.47 8.35
CA PHE A 133 5.62 -6.41 9.34
C PHE A 133 4.35 -5.61 9.69
N GLY A 134 3.19 -6.01 9.17
CA GLY A 134 1.92 -5.31 9.32
C GLY A 134 0.98 -5.61 8.16
N GLY A 135 -0.03 -4.77 7.97
CA GLY A 135 -0.97 -4.83 6.84
C GLY A 135 -0.97 -3.54 6.02
N LEU A 136 -1.43 -3.60 4.77
CA LEU A 136 -1.77 -2.43 3.96
C LEU A 136 -3.16 -2.62 3.34
N VAL A 137 -4.03 -1.63 3.54
CA VAL A 137 -5.41 -1.61 3.03
C VAL A 137 -5.64 -0.33 2.23
N ASN A 138 -6.25 -0.48 1.05
CA ASN A 138 -6.45 0.59 0.09
C ASN A 138 -7.78 1.32 0.36
N ASP A 139 -7.82 2.15 1.40
CA ASP A 139 -9.02 2.83 1.91
C ASP A 139 -10.15 1.82 2.26
N TYR A 140 -11.42 2.22 2.37
CA TYR A 140 -12.44 1.76 1.43
C TYR A 140 -12.63 0.31 0.95
N GLN A 141 -13.27 -0.63 1.68
CA GLN A 141 -13.74 -1.87 1.03
C GLN A 141 -14.96 -1.60 0.13
N SER A 142 -14.89 -1.96 -1.15
CA SER A 142 -16.01 -1.88 -2.09
C SER A 142 -17.02 -3.00 -1.86
N ILE A 143 -18.29 -2.63 -1.68
CA ILE A 143 -19.42 -3.55 -1.43
C ILE A 143 -20.59 -3.26 -2.40
N GLU A 144 -21.66 -4.05 -2.34
CA GLU A 144 -22.89 -3.87 -3.14
C GLU A 144 -22.64 -3.80 -4.67
N GLY A 145 -21.70 -4.59 -5.18
CA GLY A 145 -21.30 -4.53 -6.59
C GLY A 145 -20.59 -3.22 -6.97
N GLY A 146 -19.99 -2.53 -6.00
CA GLY A 146 -19.15 -1.34 -6.17
C GLY A 146 -19.94 -0.03 -6.19
N SER A 147 -21.10 0.04 -5.53
CA SER A 147 -21.79 1.30 -5.21
C SER A 147 -21.70 1.66 -3.73
N GLY A 148 -21.58 0.67 -2.85
CA GLY A 148 -21.40 0.88 -1.42
C GLY A 148 -19.92 0.90 -1.03
N ARG A 149 -19.65 1.58 0.09
CA ARG A 149 -18.31 1.72 0.69
C ARG A 149 -18.41 1.30 2.15
N GLU A 150 -17.58 0.34 2.56
CA GLU A 150 -17.45 -0.08 3.95
C GLU A 150 -16.15 0.54 4.51
N TYR A 151 -16.30 1.39 5.53
CA TYR A 151 -15.22 2.06 6.26
C TYR A 151 -14.96 1.35 7.59
N PHE A 152 -13.74 1.49 8.12
CA PHE A 152 -13.21 0.63 9.19
C PHE A 152 -13.28 1.29 10.59
N ASP A 153 -13.99 2.41 10.70
CA ASP A 153 -14.12 3.30 11.87
C ASP A 153 -15.29 2.95 12.80
N THR A 154 -16.03 1.88 12.51
CA THR A 154 -17.18 1.46 13.32
C THR A 154 -16.84 0.32 14.27
N ALA A 155 -17.60 0.17 15.36
CA ALA A 155 -17.44 -0.90 16.36
C ALA A 155 -17.53 -2.34 15.80
N LYS A 156 -17.94 -2.51 14.54
CA LYS A 156 -17.80 -3.76 13.78
C LYS A 156 -16.33 -4.19 13.67
N TYR A 157 -15.40 -3.24 13.52
CA TYR A 157 -13.97 -3.50 13.32
C TYR A 157 -13.16 -3.57 14.63
N ASP A 158 -13.77 -3.39 15.81
CA ASP A 158 -13.10 -3.58 17.10
C ASP A 158 -12.31 -4.91 17.21
N PRO A 159 -12.81 -6.07 16.71
CA PRO A 159 -12.03 -7.32 16.74
C PRO A 159 -10.77 -7.26 15.87
N PHE A 160 -10.84 -6.55 14.72
CA PHE A 160 -9.69 -6.33 13.85
C PHE A 160 -8.66 -5.44 14.51
N TRP A 161 -9.06 -4.27 15.01
CA TRP A 161 -8.16 -3.33 15.69
C TRP A 161 -7.55 -3.91 16.97
N LYS A 162 -8.33 -4.68 17.73
CA LYS A 162 -7.80 -5.46 18.86
C LYS A 162 -6.77 -6.49 18.43
N LYS A 163 -6.94 -7.16 17.29
CA LYS A 163 -5.91 -8.08 16.76
C LYS A 163 -4.66 -7.33 16.29
N VAL A 164 -4.81 -6.15 15.69
CA VAL A 164 -3.68 -5.25 15.34
C VAL A 164 -2.86 -4.89 16.59
N GLU A 165 -3.53 -4.50 17.68
CA GLU A 165 -2.89 -4.25 18.99
C GLU A 165 -2.23 -5.51 19.59
N GLU A 166 -2.92 -6.65 19.61
CA GLU A 166 -2.38 -7.94 20.11
C GLU A 166 -1.15 -8.43 19.34
N LEU A 167 -1.08 -8.13 18.04
CA LEU A 167 0.08 -8.44 17.20
C LEU A 167 1.20 -7.42 17.33
N ASP A 168 0.87 -6.21 17.79
CA ASP A 168 1.76 -5.06 17.93
C ASP A 168 2.47 -4.77 16.59
N VAL A 169 1.67 -4.52 15.56
CA VAL A 169 2.08 -4.19 14.18
C VAL A 169 1.23 -3.04 13.63
N PRO A 170 1.76 -2.19 12.73
CA PRO A 170 0.97 -1.15 12.09
C PRO A 170 0.04 -1.69 10.98
N ILE A 171 -1.06 -0.96 10.75
CA ILE A 171 -1.84 -1.03 9.52
C ILE A 171 -1.62 0.25 8.72
N TYR A 172 -1.24 0.08 7.47
CA TYR A 172 -1.09 1.15 6.51
C TYR A 172 -2.40 1.42 5.77
N LEU A 173 -2.87 2.67 5.78
CA LEU A 173 -4.04 3.10 5.03
C LEU A 173 -3.57 3.84 3.76
N HIS A 174 -3.61 3.14 2.63
CA HIS A 174 -3.18 3.65 1.32
C HIS A 174 -4.36 4.26 0.56
N PRO A 175 -4.19 5.35 -0.21
CA PRO A 175 -5.28 5.91 -1.00
C PRO A 175 -5.71 4.96 -2.13
N ARG A 176 -6.88 5.21 -2.73
CA ARG A 176 -7.29 4.53 -3.97
C ARG A 176 -7.88 5.52 -4.93
N TYR A 177 -7.79 5.22 -6.23
CA TYR A 177 -8.54 5.97 -7.23
C TYR A 177 -10.05 5.75 -7.06
N VAL A 178 -10.82 6.78 -7.42
CA VAL A 178 -12.28 6.75 -7.46
C VAL A 178 -12.78 5.72 -8.49
N SER A 179 -13.95 5.13 -8.27
CA SER A 179 -14.46 4.10 -9.18
C SER A 179 -14.82 4.65 -10.56
N ILE A 180 -14.81 3.83 -11.63
CA ILE A 180 -15.27 4.27 -12.96
C ILE A 180 -16.73 4.77 -12.92
N LYS A 181 -17.55 4.28 -11.98
CA LYS A 181 -18.92 4.76 -11.74
C LYS A 181 -18.94 6.19 -11.21
N ASP A 182 -18.02 6.51 -10.29
CA ASP A 182 -17.82 7.86 -9.76
C ASP A 182 -17.32 8.84 -10.83
N LEU A 183 -16.92 8.37 -12.02
CA LEU A 183 -16.52 9.20 -13.17
C LEU A 183 -17.61 9.40 -14.23
N GLN A 184 -18.81 8.84 -14.06
CA GLN A 184 -19.89 9.02 -15.04
C GLN A 184 -20.56 10.39 -14.94
N PRO A 185 -21.06 11.00 -16.04
CA PRO A 185 -21.75 12.28 -16.00
C PRO A 185 -22.89 12.31 -14.96
N GLY A 186 -22.93 13.37 -14.15
CA GLY A 186 -23.88 13.51 -13.04
C GLY A 186 -23.44 12.88 -11.70
N SER A 187 -22.29 12.20 -11.64
CA SER A 187 -21.65 11.81 -10.38
C SER A 187 -20.90 12.98 -9.70
N LEU A 188 -20.23 12.71 -8.57
CA LEU A 188 -19.39 13.68 -7.88
C LEU A 188 -18.19 14.16 -8.74
N TYR A 189 -17.56 13.26 -9.50
CA TYR A 189 -16.35 13.56 -10.28
C TYR A 189 -16.57 13.61 -11.81
N GLY A 190 -17.74 13.24 -12.32
CA GLY A 190 -18.00 13.12 -13.76
C GLY A 190 -17.80 14.42 -14.56
N ASP A 191 -18.25 15.55 -14.02
CA ASP A 191 -18.02 16.87 -14.61
C ASP A 191 -16.68 17.52 -14.16
N ARG A 192 -15.89 16.80 -13.33
CA ARG A 192 -14.67 17.29 -12.67
C ARG A 192 -13.49 16.30 -12.75
N PRO A 193 -13.17 15.71 -13.92
CA PRO A 193 -12.17 14.64 -13.99
C PRO A 193 -10.74 15.08 -13.67
N HIS A 194 -10.47 16.38 -13.58
CA HIS A 194 -9.20 16.94 -13.13
C HIS A 194 -9.00 16.89 -11.60
N LEU A 195 -10.02 16.48 -10.83
CA LEU A 195 -9.94 16.25 -9.38
C LEU A 195 -9.66 14.77 -9.04
N GLN A 196 -8.81 14.13 -9.85
CA GLN A 196 -8.36 12.75 -9.70
C GLN A 196 -6.84 12.74 -9.53
N GLY A 197 -6.32 11.77 -8.79
CA GLY A 197 -4.90 11.64 -8.48
C GLY A 197 -4.70 11.18 -7.03
N ALA A 198 -3.65 10.39 -6.78
CA ALA A 198 -3.31 9.90 -5.44
C ALA A 198 -3.34 11.03 -4.39
N ALA A 199 -2.73 12.19 -4.68
CA ALA A 199 -2.75 13.36 -3.79
C ALA A 199 -4.16 13.92 -3.50
N VAL A 200 -5.09 13.87 -4.46
CA VAL A 200 -6.47 14.36 -4.28
C VAL A 200 -7.30 13.36 -3.47
N GLN A 201 -7.20 12.07 -3.80
CA GLN A 201 -7.89 11.02 -3.05
C GLN A 201 -7.31 10.83 -1.64
N PHE A 202 -6.00 11.05 -1.44
CA PHE A 202 -5.39 11.19 -0.12
C PHE A 202 -6.06 12.31 0.67
N HIS A 203 -6.21 13.50 0.07
CA HIS A 203 -6.75 14.66 0.77
C HIS A 203 -8.28 14.61 1.00
N LEU A 204 -9.07 14.00 0.11
CA LEU A 204 -10.54 14.07 0.16
C LEU A 204 -11.24 12.81 0.70
N ASP A 205 -10.79 11.62 0.31
CA ASP A 205 -11.44 10.36 0.70
C ASP A 205 -10.67 9.71 1.88
N LEU A 206 -9.36 9.48 1.73
CA LEU A 206 -8.55 8.81 2.76
C LEU A 206 -8.35 9.69 4.00
N SER A 207 -8.11 11.01 3.87
CA SER A 207 -7.96 11.88 5.05
C SER A 207 -9.23 11.91 5.91
N TYR A 208 -10.41 11.76 5.28
CA TYR A 208 -11.68 11.63 6.00
C TYR A 208 -11.76 10.31 6.77
N HIS A 209 -11.34 9.20 6.16
CA HIS A 209 -11.29 7.88 6.81
C HIS A 209 -10.27 7.85 7.95
N ILE A 210 -9.06 8.39 7.74
CA ILE A 210 -8.06 8.58 8.79
C ILE A 210 -8.58 9.52 9.88
N TYR A 211 -9.27 10.62 9.53
CA TYR A 211 -9.86 11.51 10.53
C TYR A 211 -10.97 10.82 11.34
N ALA A 212 -11.79 9.98 10.73
CA ALA A 212 -12.78 9.18 11.44
C ALA A 212 -12.08 8.24 12.44
N LEU A 213 -11.13 7.43 11.96
CA LEU A 213 -10.30 6.53 12.78
C LEU A 213 -9.53 7.26 13.89
N CYS A 214 -8.97 8.45 13.62
CA CYS A 214 -8.19 9.22 14.59
C CYS A 214 -9.02 10.14 15.49
N SER A 215 -10.25 10.45 15.12
CA SER A 215 -11.28 10.93 16.07
C SER A 215 -11.69 9.81 17.05
N SER A 216 -11.26 8.57 16.78
CA SER A 216 -11.16 7.43 17.69
C SER A 216 -9.70 6.96 17.98
N GLU A 217 -8.69 7.85 17.89
CA GLU A 217 -7.25 7.75 18.30
C GLU A 217 -6.12 7.47 17.22
N SER A 218 -4.87 7.96 17.42
CA SER A 218 -3.87 8.36 16.38
C SER A 218 -2.44 7.70 16.48
N GLU A 219 -1.38 7.89 15.64
CA GLU A 219 -0.81 8.98 14.78
C GLU A 219 -0.14 8.49 13.43
N ALA A 220 0.84 9.22 12.82
CA ALA A 220 1.31 9.05 11.40
C ALA A 220 2.85 9.19 11.11
N ASN A 221 3.31 8.81 9.89
CA ASN A 221 4.74 8.74 9.43
C ASN A 221 4.96 9.20 7.94
N ILE A 222 6.21 9.17 7.41
CA ILE A 222 6.63 9.61 6.04
C ILE A 222 7.06 8.43 5.12
N LEU A 223 6.74 8.54 3.81
CA LEU A 223 6.37 7.45 2.91
C LEU A 223 6.85 7.73 1.45
N THR A 224 6.97 6.69 0.59
CA THR A 224 7.40 6.82 -0.83
C THR A 224 6.62 5.89 -1.76
N ASP A 225 5.80 6.46 -2.66
CA ASP A 225 4.79 5.76 -3.49
C ASP A 225 5.37 5.19 -4.80
N THR A 226 6.34 4.29 -4.72
CA THR A 226 6.91 3.62 -5.90
C THR A 226 5.99 2.49 -6.38
N PRO A 227 5.72 2.29 -7.70
CA PRO A 227 6.35 2.91 -8.87
C PRO A 227 5.48 4.01 -9.52
N TYR A 228 4.64 4.69 -8.74
CA TYR A 228 3.84 5.82 -9.20
C TYR A 228 4.67 7.11 -9.16
N GLU A 229 5.47 7.29 -8.12
CA GLU A 229 6.55 8.27 -8.01
C GLU A 229 7.92 7.65 -8.39
N ASP A 230 8.90 8.51 -8.67
CA ASP A 230 10.27 8.10 -9.01
C ASP A 230 11.21 8.12 -7.79
N ILE A 231 12.02 7.07 -7.63
CA ILE A 231 12.93 6.90 -6.48
C ILE A 231 14.05 7.96 -6.50
N GLU A 232 14.61 8.32 -7.66
CA GLU A 232 15.66 9.34 -7.75
C GLU A 232 15.09 10.71 -7.37
N GLU A 233 13.89 11.05 -7.84
CA GLU A 233 13.21 12.31 -7.49
C GLU A 233 12.83 12.38 -6.01
N ALA A 234 12.26 11.30 -5.44
CA ALA A 234 11.93 11.22 -4.02
C ALA A 234 13.18 11.32 -3.12
N GLN A 235 14.27 10.62 -3.47
CA GLN A 235 15.53 10.71 -2.74
C GLN A 235 16.22 12.07 -2.95
N ALA A 236 16.14 12.68 -4.13
CA ALA A 236 16.65 14.03 -4.40
C ALA A 236 15.93 15.06 -3.53
N TRP A 237 14.60 15.01 -3.49
CA TRP A 237 13.79 15.82 -2.57
C TRP A 237 14.25 15.62 -1.12
N TRP A 238 14.27 14.38 -0.62
CA TRP A 238 14.64 14.04 0.75
C TRP A 238 16.04 14.55 1.14
N ARG A 239 17.02 14.42 0.24
CA ARG A 239 18.38 14.96 0.41
C ARG A 239 18.36 16.48 0.63
N THR A 240 17.46 17.21 -0.04
CA THR A 240 17.33 18.69 0.04
C THR A 240 16.44 19.24 1.16
N VAL A 241 15.60 18.42 1.82
CA VAL A 241 14.73 18.88 2.93
C VAL A 241 15.57 19.54 4.05
N ASP A 242 15.16 20.69 4.56
CA ASP A 242 15.84 21.37 5.68
C ASP A 242 15.37 20.82 7.04
N LEU A 243 15.98 19.71 7.44
CA LEU A 243 15.82 19.05 8.74
C LEU A 243 17.22 18.79 9.31
N ASP A 244 17.36 18.85 10.64
CA ASP A 244 18.61 18.50 11.30
C ASP A 244 18.95 17.00 11.15
N GLY A 245 20.20 16.64 11.44
CA GLY A 245 20.70 15.28 11.21
C GLY A 245 19.98 14.20 12.01
N GLU A 246 19.54 14.50 13.23
CA GLU A 246 18.82 13.55 14.08
C GLU A 246 17.39 13.37 13.57
N ALA A 247 16.70 14.47 13.24
CA ALA A 247 15.37 14.43 12.64
C ALA A 247 15.38 13.68 11.28
N LYS A 248 16.41 13.88 10.45
CA LYS A 248 16.58 13.12 9.20
C LYS A 248 16.82 11.63 9.44
N GLU A 249 17.66 11.26 10.41
CA GLU A 249 17.91 9.85 10.74
C GLU A 249 16.67 9.16 11.35
N GLN A 250 15.88 9.88 12.13
CA GLN A 250 14.58 9.41 12.65
C GLN A 250 13.59 9.17 11.51
N VAL A 251 13.30 10.20 10.72
CA VAL A 251 12.28 10.15 9.65
C VAL A 251 12.66 9.20 8.52
N GLY A 252 13.90 9.27 8.02
CA GLY A 252 14.35 8.48 6.86
C GLY A 252 14.78 7.04 7.17
N ARG A 253 14.82 6.65 8.46
CA ARG A 253 15.27 5.32 8.88
C ARG A 253 14.69 4.85 10.22
N THR A 254 15.08 5.48 11.34
CA THR A 254 14.97 4.80 12.64
C THR A 254 13.56 4.77 13.24
N ASN A 255 12.65 5.65 12.79
CA ASN A 255 11.23 5.54 13.13
C ASN A 255 10.61 4.29 12.48
N ALA A 256 10.94 3.99 11.22
CA ALA A 256 10.50 2.76 10.55
C ALA A 256 11.08 1.52 11.23
N ILE A 257 12.37 1.53 11.61
CA ILE A 257 12.98 0.41 12.38
C ILE A 257 12.24 0.17 13.70
N LYS A 258 11.90 1.23 14.45
CA LYS A 258 11.14 1.11 15.70
C LYS A 258 9.71 0.60 15.48
N LEU A 259 8.96 1.25 14.58
CA LEU A 259 7.54 0.99 14.34
C LEU A 259 7.29 -0.41 13.79
N PHE A 260 8.06 -0.80 12.76
CA PHE A 260 7.93 -2.10 12.10
C PHE A 260 8.84 -3.18 12.70
N LYS A 261 9.67 -2.86 13.71
CA LYS A 261 10.62 -3.81 14.36
C LYS A 261 11.55 -4.48 13.34
N LEU A 262 12.04 -3.71 12.39
CA LEU A 262 12.85 -4.22 11.28
C LEU A 262 14.17 -4.83 11.78
N PRO A 263 14.70 -5.88 11.12
CA PRO A 263 15.92 -6.58 11.53
C PRO A 263 17.20 -5.81 11.15
N LEU A 264 17.23 -4.51 11.42
CA LEU A 264 18.27 -3.56 11.04
C LEU A 264 18.83 -2.87 12.30
N GLU A 265 20.12 -2.50 12.26
CA GLU A 265 20.76 -1.83 13.40
C GLU A 265 20.21 -0.40 13.63
N TYR A 266 20.02 -0.09 14.91
CA TYR A 266 19.84 1.24 15.48
C TYR A 266 21.21 1.81 15.87
#